data_AF-A0A1X7C403-F1
#
_entry.id   AF-A0A1X7C403-F1
#
_cell.length_a   1.000
_cell.length_b   1.000
_cell.length_c   1.000
_cell.angle_alpha   90.00
_cell.angle_beta   90.00
_cell.angle_gamma   90.00
#
_symmetry.space_group_name_H-M   'P 1'
#
loop_
_entity.id
_entity.type
_entity.pdbx_description
1 polymer ?
#
loop_
_entity_poly.entity_id
_entity_poly.type
_entity_poly.pdbx_seq_one_letter_code
_entity_poly.pdbx_strand_id
1 'polypeptide(L)'
;MNHQTIDDQPEDDPTAVDGRAVRLSPEDLAAVRANLREQRVFREEQLRQIAATARAATPAHRRRTAQDEVDLKLAASARMVLADVEAALRRMAEGRYGTCHLCRRPVDRERLMIVPQARYCARCQQVREAGR
;
A
#
# COMPACT_ATOMS: atom_id res chain seq x y z
N MET A 1 -43.83 49.60 -19.70
CA MET A 1 -43.73 48.96 -18.38
C MET A 1 -42.92 47.69 -18.53
N ASN A 2 -41.74 47.70 -17.94
CA ASN A 2 -40.85 46.54 -17.83
C ASN A 2 -41.47 45.51 -16.90
N HIS A 3 -41.41 44.22 -17.25
CA HIS A 3 -41.00 43.21 -16.28
C HIS A 3 -40.46 41.98 -17.03
N GLN A 4 -39.13 41.89 -17.05
CA GLN A 4 -38.42 40.62 -17.07
C GLN A 4 -39.03 39.66 -16.05
N THR A 5 -39.41 38.46 -16.47
CA THR A 5 -39.26 37.26 -15.64
C THR A 5 -38.28 36.34 -16.38
N ILE A 6 -37.02 36.51 -15.99
CA ILE A 6 -35.97 35.51 -16.16
C ILE A 6 -36.18 34.58 -14.97
N ASP A 7 -36.80 33.41 -15.21
CA ASP A 7 -36.84 32.33 -14.23
C ASP A 7 -35.69 31.36 -14.56
N ASP A 8 -34.64 31.52 -13.76
CA ASP A 8 -33.53 30.64 -13.43
C ASP A 8 -33.48 29.28 -14.15
N GLN A 9 -32.58 29.19 -15.12
CA GLN A 9 -31.94 27.92 -15.51
C GLN A 9 -31.12 27.41 -14.32
N PRO A 10 -31.21 26.13 -13.92
CA PRO A 10 -30.27 25.57 -12.96
C PRO A 10 -28.89 25.49 -13.62
N GLU A 11 -27.98 26.33 -13.15
CA GLU A 11 -26.59 26.39 -13.57
C GLU A 11 -25.91 25.04 -13.26
N ASP A 12 -25.49 24.33 -14.31
CA ASP A 12 -24.52 23.23 -14.23
C ASP A 12 -23.21 23.75 -13.64
N ASP A 13 -22.99 23.52 -12.34
CA ASP A 13 -21.78 23.90 -11.61
C ASP A 13 -20.55 23.11 -12.14
N PRO A 14 -19.57 23.75 -12.79
CA PRO A 14 -18.40 23.09 -13.34
C PRO A 14 -17.31 22.82 -12.29
N THR A 15 -17.59 22.99 -10.99
CA THR A 15 -16.65 22.71 -9.88
C THR A 15 -16.87 21.36 -9.20
N ALA A 16 -17.62 20.44 -9.81
CA ALA A 16 -17.70 19.04 -9.39
C ALA A 16 -16.33 18.33 -9.55
N VAL A 17 -15.42 18.60 -8.63
CA VAL A 17 -14.18 17.85 -8.45
C VAL A 17 -14.59 16.47 -7.92
N ASP A 18 -14.79 15.52 -8.82
CA ASP A 18 -15.08 14.09 -8.61
C ASP A 18 -14.98 13.63 -7.14
N GLY A 19 -16.08 13.81 -6.43
CA GLY A 19 -16.28 13.56 -4.99
C GLY A 19 -16.37 12.08 -4.63
N ARG A 20 -15.61 11.19 -5.28
CA ARG A 20 -15.50 9.77 -4.92
C ARG A 20 -14.14 9.39 -4.36
N ALA A 21 -13.45 10.32 -3.72
CA ALA A 21 -12.43 9.97 -2.74
C ALA A 21 -13.10 9.30 -1.53
N VAL A 22 -13.39 8.00 -1.64
CA VAL A 22 -13.94 7.18 -0.55
C VAL A 22 -12.94 7.22 0.60
N ARG A 23 -13.20 8.07 1.59
CA ARG A 23 -12.50 8.02 2.87
C ARG A 23 -12.80 6.66 3.49
N LEU A 24 -11.76 5.93 3.89
CA LEU A 24 -11.91 4.65 4.59
C LEU A 24 -12.78 4.85 5.83
N SER A 25 -13.76 3.98 6.03
CA SER A 25 -14.53 3.98 7.27
C SER A 25 -13.62 3.56 8.44
N PRO A 26 -14.00 3.88 9.70
CA PRO A 26 -13.28 3.38 10.86
C PRO A 26 -13.16 1.85 10.89
N GLU A 27 -14.19 1.16 10.41
CA GLU A 27 -14.23 -0.30 10.28
C GLU A 27 -13.23 -0.80 9.22
N ASP A 28 -13.21 -0.17 8.04
CA ASP A 28 -12.23 -0.48 7.00
C ASP A 28 -10.80 -0.27 7.51
N LEU A 29 -10.56 0.85 8.22
CA LEU A 29 -9.25 1.14 8.77
C LEU A 29 -8.83 0.10 9.83
N ALA A 30 -9.77 -0.38 10.64
CA ALA A 30 -9.53 -1.46 11.60
C ALA A 30 -9.19 -2.78 10.90
N ALA A 31 -9.96 -3.14 9.86
CA ALA A 31 -9.73 -4.35 9.06
C ALA A 31 -8.36 -4.33 8.37
N VAL A 32 -8.03 -3.23 7.70
CA VAL A 32 -6.72 -3.03 7.04
C VAL A 32 -5.59 -3.07 8.07
N ARG A 33 -5.77 -2.47 9.24
CA ARG A 33 -4.77 -2.50 10.32
C ARG A 33 -4.55 -3.93 10.86
N ALA A 34 -5.61 -4.71 11.03
CA ALA A 34 -5.51 -6.11 11.45
C ALA A 34 -4.73 -6.93 10.42
N ASN A 35 -5.08 -6.78 9.14
CA ASN A 35 -4.37 -7.44 8.04
C ASN A 35 -2.87 -7.07 8.00
N LEU A 36 -2.53 -5.78 8.10
CA LEU A 36 -1.13 -5.35 8.14
C LEU A 36 -0.35 -5.93 9.33
N ARG A 37 -0.99 -6.07 10.50
CA ARG A 37 -0.36 -6.68 11.68
C ARG A 37 -0.09 -8.18 11.46
N GLU A 38 -1.04 -8.89 10.87
CA GLU A 38 -0.86 -10.29 10.50
C GLU A 38 0.27 -10.45 9.48
N GLN A 39 0.29 -9.64 8.43
CA GLN A 39 1.38 -9.63 7.45
C GLN A 39 2.73 -9.38 8.12
N ARG A 40 2.81 -8.44 9.08
CA ARG A 40 4.04 -8.14 9.82
C ARG A 40 4.54 -9.37 10.58
N VAL A 41 3.68 -9.97 11.41
CA VAL A 41 4.04 -11.14 12.22
C VAL A 41 4.50 -12.30 11.33
N PHE A 42 3.77 -12.56 10.26
CA PHE A 42 4.11 -13.59 9.30
C PHE A 42 5.50 -13.36 8.68
N ARG A 43 5.81 -12.12 8.26
CA ARG A 43 7.11 -11.81 7.64
C ARG A 43 8.27 -11.83 8.63
N GLU A 44 8.04 -11.39 9.86
CA GLU A 44 9.02 -11.52 10.95
C GLU A 44 9.35 -12.99 11.22
N GLU A 45 8.33 -13.86 11.26
CA GLU A 45 8.49 -15.31 11.40
C GLU A 45 9.29 -15.90 10.24
N GLN A 46 8.89 -15.62 9.00
CA GLN A 46 9.59 -16.10 7.81
C GLN A 46 11.08 -15.72 7.82
N LEU A 47 11.39 -14.47 8.16
CA LEU A 47 12.77 -13.99 8.24
C LEU A 47 13.57 -14.70 9.34
N ARG A 48 12.94 -14.99 10.49
CA ARG A 48 13.60 -15.74 11.56
C ARG A 48 13.92 -17.16 11.14
N GLN A 49 13.01 -17.83 10.45
CA GLN A 49 13.21 -19.19 9.95
C GLN A 49 14.34 -19.25 8.92
N ILE A 50 14.36 -18.34 7.95
CA ILE A 50 15.45 -18.25 6.95
C ILE A 50 16.81 -17.98 7.63
N ALA A 51 16.83 -17.14 8.67
CA ALA A 51 18.05 -16.89 9.42
C ALA A 51 18.51 -18.13 10.19
N ALA A 52 17.60 -18.94 10.71
CA ALA A 52 17.92 -20.19 11.40
C ALA A 52 18.45 -21.27 10.45
N THR A 53 17.86 -21.42 9.25
CA THR A 53 18.34 -22.38 8.24
C THR A 53 19.74 -22.04 7.76
N ALA A 54 20.03 -20.75 7.53
CA ALA A 54 21.36 -20.29 7.15
C ALA A 54 22.41 -20.60 8.21
N ARG A 55 22.08 -20.45 9.51
CA ARG A 55 22.99 -20.76 10.63
C ARG A 55 23.27 -22.26 10.79
N ALA A 56 22.29 -23.11 10.45
CA ALA A 56 22.43 -24.56 10.56
C ALA A 56 23.16 -25.20 9.36
N ALA A 57 23.45 -24.44 8.30
CA ALA A 57 24.06 -24.96 7.08
C ALA A 57 25.56 -25.26 7.24
N THR A 58 26.00 -26.43 6.73
CA THR A 58 27.41 -26.85 6.69
C THR A 58 28.03 -26.76 5.28
N PRO A 59 29.36 -26.59 5.13
CA PRO A 59 29.99 -26.09 3.89
C PRO A 59 30.07 -27.04 2.66
N ALA A 60 29.47 -28.24 2.66
CA ALA A 60 29.60 -29.18 1.52
C ALA A 60 28.79 -28.71 0.27
N HIS A 61 29.47 -28.60 -0.89
CA HIS A 61 29.15 -27.67 -1.99
C HIS A 61 28.64 -28.30 -3.32
N ARG A 62 27.50 -27.79 -3.80
CA ARG A 62 27.08 -27.48 -5.21
C ARG A 62 25.56 -27.25 -5.25
N ARG A 63 24.79 -28.09 -4.55
CA ARG A 63 23.34 -27.88 -4.33
C ARG A 63 23.05 -26.73 -3.35
N ARG A 64 24.06 -26.34 -2.56
CA ARG A 64 24.00 -25.27 -1.55
C ARG A 64 23.97 -23.87 -2.15
N THR A 65 24.81 -23.56 -3.14
CA THR A 65 24.93 -22.18 -3.67
C THR A 65 23.62 -21.68 -4.30
N ALA A 66 22.91 -22.54 -5.05
CA ALA A 66 21.60 -22.20 -5.60
C ALA A 66 20.54 -22.03 -4.51
N GLN A 67 20.55 -22.86 -3.45
CA GLN A 67 19.62 -22.72 -2.32
C GLN A 67 19.90 -21.44 -1.52
N ASP A 68 21.17 -21.14 -1.25
CA ASP A 68 21.57 -19.93 -0.53
C ASP A 68 21.15 -18.67 -1.31
N GLU A 69 21.31 -18.66 -2.65
CA GLU A 69 20.88 -17.56 -3.49
C GLU A 69 19.35 -17.36 -3.44
N VAL A 70 18.59 -18.46 -3.46
CA VAL A 70 17.13 -18.43 -3.28
C VAL A 70 16.75 -17.88 -1.91
N ASP A 71 17.38 -18.36 -0.84
CA ASP A 71 17.12 -17.93 0.53
C ASP A 71 17.46 -16.43 0.72
N LEU A 72 18.55 -15.96 0.13
CA LEU A 72 18.94 -14.55 0.12
C LEU A 72 17.91 -13.67 -0.60
N LYS A 73 17.45 -14.09 -1.79
CA LYS A 73 16.42 -13.37 -2.56
C LYS A 73 15.09 -13.36 -1.81
N LEU A 74 14.70 -14.48 -1.21
CA LEU A 74 13.48 -14.59 -0.42
C LEU A 74 13.54 -13.69 0.82
N ALA A 75 14.66 -13.69 1.55
CA ALA A 75 14.85 -12.83 2.71
C ALA A 75 14.86 -11.34 2.33
N ALA A 76 15.48 -10.98 1.20
CA ALA A 76 15.45 -9.61 0.70
C ALA A 76 14.02 -9.16 0.35
N SER A 77 13.26 -10.01 -0.36
CA SER A 77 11.85 -9.75 -0.67
C SER A 77 10.99 -9.60 0.58
N ALA A 78 11.14 -10.51 1.55
CA ALA A 78 10.42 -10.45 2.81
C ALA A 78 10.73 -9.17 3.61
N ARG A 79 12.00 -8.74 3.68
CA ARG A 79 12.41 -7.48 4.31
C ARG A 79 11.81 -6.25 3.62
N MET A 80 11.80 -6.22 2.29
CA MET A 80 11.20 -5.11 1.53
C MET A 80 9.71 -4.97 1.84
N VAL A 81 8.96 -6.08 1.80
CA VAL A 81 7.53 -6.05 2.12
C VAL A 81 7.28 -5.71 3.58
N LEU A 82 8.09 -6.24 4.52
CA LEU A 82 7.99 -5.89 5.94
C LEU A 82 8.16 -4.38 6.15
N ALA A 83 9.16 -3.77 5.50
CA ALA A 83 9.37 -2.32 5.58
C ALA A 83 8.17 -1.52 5.01
N ASP A 84 7.54 -2.01 3.94
CA ASP A 84 6.33 -1.41 3.37
C ASP A 84 5.13 -1.50 4.34
N VAL A 85 4.94 -2.65 4.97
CA VAL A 85 3.89 -2.92 5.97
C VAL A 85 4.08 -2.03 7.20
N GLU A 86 5.28 -1.97 7.76
CA GLU A 86 5.59 -1.11 8.90
C GLU A 86 5.39 0.37 8.55
N ALA A 87 5.78 0.79 7.35
CA ALA A 87 5.55 2.16 6.90
C ALA A 87 4.05 2.48 6.76
N ALA A 88 3.22 1.51 6.34
CA ALA A 88 1.77 1.67 6.33
C ALA A 88 1.19 1.81 7.75
N LEU A 89 1.61 0.97 8.69
CA LEU A 89 1.21 1.04 10.10
C LEU A 89 1.62 2.37 10.74
N ARG A 90 2.84 2.87 10.46
CA ARG A 90 3.29 4.19 10.91
C ARG A 90 2.40 5.31 10.37
N ARG A 91 2.09 5.30 9.07
CA ARG A 91 1.17 6.28 8.46
C ARG A 91 -0.23 6.25 9.08
N MET A 92 -0.71 5.09 9.51
CA MET A 92 -1.97 4.99 10.24
C MET A 92 -1.90 5.64 11.61
N ALA A 93 -0.80 5.43 12.35
CA ALA A 93 -0.59 6.07 13.65
C ALA A 93 -0.48 7.60 13.53
N GLU A 94 0.09 8.08 12.43
CA GLU A 94 0.24 9.51 12.12
C GLU A 94 -1.00 10.16 11.47
N GLY A 95 -2.06 9.38 11.20
CA GLY A 95 -3.27 9.89 10.54
C GLY A 95 -3.11 10.24 9.05
N ARG A 96 -2.02 9.81 8.40
CA ARG A 96 -1.72 10.11 6.98
C ARG A 96 -1.95 8.92 6.04
N TYR A 97 -2.45 7.80 6.56
CA TYR A 97 -2.74 6.61 5.77
C TYR A 97 -3.80 6.89 4.69
N GLY A 98 -3.68 6.21 3.55
CA GLY A 98 -4.59 6.39 2.41
C GLY A 98 -4.31 7.64 1.55
N THR A 99 -3.19 8.33 1.75
CA THR A 99 -2.76 9.45 0.89
C THR A 99 -1.60 9.02 -0.02
N CYS A 100 -1.69 9.33 -1.31
CA CYS A 100 -0.64 9.05 -2.29
C CYS A 100 0.62 9.87 -2.01
N HIS A 101 1.78 9.23 -1.96
CA HIS A 101 3.06 9.91 -1.68
C HIS A 101 3.55 10.81 -2.82
N LEU A 102 3.07 10.58 -4.05
CA LEU A 102 3.48 11.35 -5.22
C LEU A 102 2.53 12.52 -5.49
N CYS A 103 1.24 12.25 -5.71
CA CYS A 103 0.28 13.29 -6.09
C CYS A 103 -0.53 13.87 -4.92
N ARG A 104 -0.30 13.39 -3.68
CA ARG A 104 -0.99 13.84 -2.46
C ARG A 104 -2.51 13.69 -2.44
N ARG A 105 -3.09 13.04 -3.46
CA ARG A 105 -4.52 12.70 -3.52
C ARG A 105 -4.83 11.42 -2.73
N PRO A 106 -6.08 11.22 -2.31
CA PRO A 106 -6.54 9.97 -1.71
C PRO A 106 -6.24 8.76 -2.61
N VAL A 107 -5.91 7.63 -1.98
CA VAL A 107 -5.78 6.33 -2.64
C VAL A 107 -7.12 5.62 -2.52
N ASP A 108 -7.59 5.03 -3.61
CA ASP A 108 -8.89 4.36 -3.66
C ASP A 108 -9.03 3.29 -2.57
N ARG A 109 -10.19 3.27 -1.91
CA ARG A 109 -10.52 2.29 -0.87
C ARG A 109 -10.27 0.87 -1.33
N GLU A 110 -10.82 0.49 -2.48
CA GLU A 110 -10.70 -0.86 -3.05
C GLU A 110 -9.23 -1.28 -3.16
N ARG A 111 -8.38 -0.37 -3.62
CA ARG A 111 -6.95 -0.62 -3.72
C ARG A 111 -6.28 -0.79 -2.35
N LEU A 112 -6.68 -0.04 -1.33
CA LEU A 112 -6.15 -0.21 0.03
C LEU A 112 -6.67 -1.48 0.71
N MET A 113 -7.83 -2.00 0.30
CA MET A 113 -8.34 -3.29 0.75
C MET A 113 -7.58 -4.45 0.10
N ILE A 114 -7.17 -4.32 -1.17
CA ILE A 114 -6.38 -5.34 -1.89
C ILE A 114 -4.88 -5.26 -1.56
N VAL A 115 -4.32 -4.04 -1.49
CA VAL A 115 -2.90 -3.76 -1.22
C VAL A 115 -2.76 -2.76 -0.06
N PRO A 116 -2.90 -3.22 1.20
CA PRO A 116 -2.84 -2.38 2.40
C PRO A 116 -1.54 -1.58 2.56
N GLN A 117 -0.42 -2.13 2.12
CA GLN A 117 0.88 -1.47 2.25
C GLN A 117 1.13 -0.38 1.20
N ALA A 118 0.16 -0.12 0.31
CA ALA A 118 0.40 0.74 -0.84
C ALA A 118 0.76 2.20 -0.48
N ARG A 119 1.68 2.77 -1.26
CA ARG A 119 2.22 4.13 -1.08
C ARG A 119 1.67 5.16 -2.08
N TYR A 120 1.26 4.70 -3.24
CA TYR A 120 0.84 5.54 -4.37
C TYR A 120 -0.57 5.18 -4.80
N CYS A 121 -1.31 6.05 -5.47
CA CYS A 121 -2.54 5.65 -6.18
C CYS A 121 -2.22 4.83 -7.43
N ALA A 122 -3.21 4.15 -8.03
CA ALA A 122 -3.01 3.29 -9.20
C ALA A 122 -2.27 4.01 -10.34
N ARG A 123 -2.71 5.22 -10.70
CA ARG A 123 -2.07 6.07 -11.72
C ARG A 123 -0.59 6.34 -11.40
N CYS A 124 -0.28 6.75 -10.17
CA CYS A 124 1.09 7.07 -9.77
C CYS A 124 1.96 5.81 -9.63
N GLN A 125 1.37 4.66 -9.32
CA GLN A 125 2.07 3.38 -9.32
C GLN A 125 2.50 3.00 -10.74
N GLN A 126 1.58 3.08 -11.71
CA GLN A 126 1.86 2.75 -13.11
C GLN A 126 2.99 3.61 -13.70
N VAL A 127 3.01 4.92 -13.41
CA VAL A 127 4.09 5.83 -13.83
C VAL A 127 5.46 5.40 -13.26
N ARG A 128 5.50 4.91 -12.02
CA ARG A 128 6.76 4.47 -11.39
C ARG A 128 7.25 3.14 -11.93
N GLU A 129 6.34 2.25 -12.30
CA GLU A 129 6.68 0.94 -12.87
C GLU A 129 7.17 1.08 -14.31
N ALA A 130 6.58 1.97 -15.10
CA ALA A 130 7.04 2.24 -16.47
C ALA A 130 8.43 2.90 -16.55
N GLY A 131 8.90 3.52 -15.47
CA GLY A 131 10.24 4.12 -15.38
C GLY A 131 11.29 3.26 -14.69
N ARG A 132 10.97 2.00 -14.35
CA ARG A 132 11.89 1.02 -13.77
C ARG A 132 12.36 0.06 -14.86
#